data_AF-A0A970V273-F1
#
_entry.id   AF-A0A970V273-F1
#
_cell.length_a   1.000
_cell.length_b   1.000
_cell.length_c   1.000
_cell.angle_alpha   90.00
_cell.angle_beta   90.00
_cell.angle_gamma   90.00
#
_symmetry.space_group_name_H-M   'P 1'
#
loop_
_entity.id
_entity.type
_entity.pdbx_description
1 polymer ?
#
loop_
_entity_poly.entity_id
_entity_poly.type
_entity_poly.pdbx_seq_one_letter_code
_entity_poly.pdbx_strand_id
1 'polypeptide(L)'
;MQRILLITICLLVLGAVSIAVAAPTVEVSGKIELHELNMASNDALNGLEMVVETAGVYYHYGNRHNAGPRGLTDAFAPDAPTRNMIISGKGEVTVRWELGAVPAEGRELKLIRAFWSMEDPARNRVNVKFAVRDAATGEWRDVCAYIPAVGNDRWTEDNTYRSVTLTFPAGEVKGFDAIRMYEGAGVASIYPSRWVEVDAFVGPPGK
;
A
#
# COMPACT_ATOMS: atom_id res chain seq x y z
N MET A 1 15.93 44.55 -48.60
CA MET A 1 16.17 44.12 -47.20
C MET A 1 15.20 42.98 -46.87
N GLN A 2 15.60 42.10 -45.96
CA GLN A 2 14.89 40.94 -45.37
C GLN A 2 15.07 39.57 -46.06
N ARG A 3 16.04 38.84 -45.50
CA ARG A 3 16.17 37.38 -45.49
C ARG A 3 15.11 36.83 -44.52
N ILE A 4 14.31 35.85 -44.93
CA ILE A 4 13.47 35.07 -44.01
C ILE A 4 14.06 33.66 -43.95
N LEU A 5 14.60 33.38 -42.77
CA LEU A 5 15.22 32.13 -42.34
C LEU A 5 14.09 31.13 -42.01
N LEU A 6 13.96 30.03 -42.75
CA LEU A 6 13.10 28.91 -42.35
C LEU A 6 13.82 28.12 -41.24
N ILE A 7 13.31 28.22 -40.01
CA ILE A 7 13.69 27.32 -38.91
C ILE A 7 12.64 26.21 -38.86
N THR A 8 13.01 25.01 -39.32
CA THR A 8 12.23 23.79 -39.10
C THR A 8 12.42 23.36 -37.66
N ILE A 9 11.44 23.66 -36.80
CA ILE A 9 11.37 23.13 -35.44
C ILE A 9 10.83 21.69 -35.55
N CYS A 10 11.71 20.70 -35.45
CA CYS A 10 11.31 19.32 -35.18
C CYS A 10 10.74 19.26 -33.75
N LEU A 11 9.42 19.33 -33.63
CA LEU A 11 8.72 19.03 -32.38
C LEU A 11 8.77 17.51 -32.17
N LEU A 12 9.77 17.03 -31.43
CA LEU A 12 9.80 15.66 -30.95
C LEU A 12 8.75 15.55 -29.83
N VAL A 13 7.53 15.16 -30.20
CA VAL A 13 6.50 14.79 -29.22
C VAL A 13 6.90 13.43 -28.66
N LEU A 14 7.72 13.43 -27.60
CA LEU A 14 7.88 12.29 -26.70
C LEU A 14 6.55 12.14 -25.94
N GLY A 15 5.59 11.49 -26.59
CA GLY A 15 4.40 11.02 -25.92
C GLY A 15 4.83 10.01 -24.87
N ALA A 16 4.61 10.33 -23.59
CA ALA A 16 4.72 9.37 -22.51
C ALA A 16 3.75 8.23 -22.83
N VAL A 17 4.29 7.09 -23.27
CA VAL A 17 3.51 5.86 -23.41
C VAL A 17 3.23 5.41 -21.99
N SER A 18 2.08 5.81 -21.45
CA SER A 18 1.56 5.24 -20.22
C SER A 18 1.12 3.81 -20.57
N ILE A 19 2.02 2.86 -20.37
CA ILE A 19 1.69 1.45 -20.42
C ILE A 19 0.81 1.20 -19.19
N ALA A 20 -0.47 0.95 -19.42
CA ALA A 20 -1.39 0.60 -18.35
C ALA A 20 -0.90 -0.68 -17.67
N VAL A 21 -0.64 -0.59 -16.36
CA VAL A 21 -0.26 -1.75 -15.54
C VAL A 21 -1.41 -2.75 -15.56
N ALA A 22 -1.14 -4.00 -15.93
CA ALA A 22 -2.09 -5.09 -15.81
C ALA A 22 -2.57 -5.18 -14.35
N ALA A 23 -3.90 -5.18 -14.17
CA ALA A 23 -4.48 -5.21 -12.84
C ALA A 23 -4.05 -6.48 -12.09
N PRO A 24 -3.70 -6.38 -10.80
CA PRO A 24 -3.38 -7.55 -10.00
C PRO A 24 -4.61 -8.42 -9.79
N THR A 25 -4.39 -9.72 -9.56
CA THR A 25 -5.42 -10.58 -8.99
C THR A 25 -5.63 -10.19 -7.54
N VAL A 26 -6.89 -10.05 -7.13
CA VAL A 26 -7.27 -9.69 -5.76
C VAL A 26 -7.92 -10.89 -5.08
N GLU A 27 -7.34 -11.34 -3.97
CA GLU A 27 -7.88 -12.38 -3.11
C GLU A 27 -8.15 -11.80 -1.73
N VAL A 28 -9.29 -12.15 -1.13
CA VAL A 28 -9.61 -11.77 0.24
C VAL A 28 -9.78 -13.02 1.07
N SER A 29 -9.11 -13.07 2.21
CA SER A 29 -9.16 -14.21 3.11
C SER A 29 -10.51 -14.34 3.82
N GLY A 30 -10.77 -15.54 4.31
CA GLY A 30 -11.71 -15.74 5.42
C GLY A 30 -11.16 -15.19 6.74
N LYS A 31 -11.74 -15.64 7.86
CA LYS A 31 -11.22 -15.36 9.21
C LYS A 31 -9.79 -15.89 9.32
N ILE A 32 -8.91 -15.06 9.86
CA ILE A 32 -7.53 -15.38 10.22
C ILE A 32 -7.44 -15.29 11.75
N GLU A 33 -6.81 -16.27 12.38
CA GLU A 33 -6.54 -16.24 13.81
C GLU A 33 -5.35 -15.33 14.11
N LEU A 34 -5.34 -14.68 15.28
CA LEU A 34 -4.26 -13.75 15.65
C LEU A 34 -2.87 -14.39 15.50
N HIS A 35 -2.75 -15.69 15.78
CA HIS A 35 -1.47 -16.37 15.71
C HIS A 35 -0.96 -16.72 14.33
N GLU A 36 -1.81 -16.55 13.33
CA GLU A 36 -1.47 -16.69 11.91
C GLU A 36 -1.02 -15.33 11.33
N LEU A 37 -1.22 -14.23 12.07
CA LEU A 37 -0.64 -12.92 11.77
C LEU A 37 0.81 -12.95 12.25
N ASN A 38 1.72 -13.26 11.34
CA ASN A 38 3.15 -13.08 11.57
C ASN A 38 3.74 -12.41 10.34
N MET A 39 4.75 -11.60 10.58
CA MET A 39 5.54 -11.08 9.50
C MET A 39 6.26 -12.22 8.78
N ALA A 40 6.16 -12.22 7.46
CA ALA A 40 6.98 -13.09 6.66
C ALA A 40 8.45 -12.65 6.73
N SER A 41 9.36 -13.59 6.98
CA SER A 41 10.80 -13.31 7.08
C SER A 41 11.43 -12.77 5.79
N ASN A 42 10.75 -12.96 4.66
CA ASN A 42 11.13 -12.49 3.33
C ASN A 42 10.30 -11.29 2.85
N ASP A 43 9.53 -10.66 3.75
CA ASP A 43 8.87 -9.39 3.46
C ASP A 43 9.90 -8.27 3.22
N ALA A 44 9.69 -7.49 2.16
CA ALA A 44 10.51 -6.34 1.82
C ALA A 44 10.26 -5.13 2.73
N LEU A 45 9.11 -5.08 3.43
CA LEU A 45 8.77 -4.01 4.36
C LEU A 45 9.30 -4.26 5.77
N ASN A 46 9.80 -5.47 6.05
CA ASN A 46 10.28 -5.88 7.36
C ASN A 46 11.37 -4.95 7.91
N GLY A 47 11.13 -4.39 9.10
CA GLY A 47 12.02 -3.47 9.78
C GLY A 47 12.11 -2.06 9.17
N LEU A 48 11.36 -1.76 8.10
CA LEU A 48 11.34 -0.44 7.47
C LEU A 48 10.38 0.52 8.16
N GLU A 49 10.75 1.81 8.18
CA GLU A 49 9.90 2.85 8.73
C GLU A 49 8.67 3.07 7.83
N MET A 50 7.48 3.03 8.45
CA MET A 50 6.24 3.47 7.83
C MET A 50 6.07 4.98 8.04
N VAL A 51 6.20 5.74 6.96
CA VAL A 51 6.07 7.21 6.98
C VAL A 51 4.64 7.61 6.64
N VAL A 52 3.98 8.33 7.55
CA VAL A 52 2.67 8.95 7.24
C VAL A 52 2.88 10.29 6.57
N GLU A 53 2.35 10.44 5.36
CA GLU A 53 2.49 11.67 4.58
C GLU A 53 1.31 12.63 4.78
N THR A 54 0.13 12.11 5.13
CA THR A 54 -1.05 12.94 5.38
C THR A 54 -0.90 13.70 6.70
N ALA A 55 -0.84 15.04 6.63
CA ALA A 55 -0.74 15.90 7.80
C ALA A 55 -1.98 15.80 8.71
N GLY A 56 -1.77 15.88 10.02
CA GLY A 56 -2.85 15.83 11.02
C GLY A 56 -3.47 14.44 11.20
N VAL A 57 -2.82 13.39 10.68
CA VAL A 57 -3.14 12.01 11.01
C VAL A 57 -2.43 11.60 12.30
N TYR A 58 -3.15 10.88 13.15
CA TYR A 58 -2.62 10.34 14.40
C TYR A 58 -2.93 8.85 14.51
N TYR A 59 -2.07 8.16 15.24
CA TYR A 59 -2.30 6.78 15.63
C TYR A 59 -2.97 6.76 16.98
N HIS A 60 -4.16 6.21 17.06
CA HIS A 60 -4.73 5.87 18.36
C HIS A 60 -4.12 4.55 18.83
N TYR A 61 -3.46 4.52 19.99
CA TYR A 61 -2.96 3.30 20.61
C TYR A 61 -2.93 3.48 22.13
N GLY A 62 -3.36 2.46 22.89
CA GLY A 62 -3.37 2.50 24.36
C GLY A 62 -4.14 3.70 24.93
N ASN A 63 -5.26 4.09 24.31
CA ASN A 63 -6.06 5.29 24.65
C ASN A 63 -5.30 6.62 24.53
N ARG A 64 -4.30 6.71 23.65
CA ARG A 64 -3.54 7.93 23.38
C ARG A 64 -3.39 8.16 21.89
N HIS A 65 -3.25 9.43 21.50
CA HIS A 65 -2.79 9.82 20.17
C HIS A 65 -1.26 9.84 20.15
N ASN A 66 -0.67 9.02 19.27
CA ASN A 66 0.76 8.89 19.12
C ASN A 66 1.19 9.42 17.74
N ALA A 67 2.45 9.90 17.66
CA ALA A 67 3.11 10.13 16.40
C ALA A 67 3.31 8.80 15.64
N GLY A 68 3.51 8.86 14.32
CA GLY A 68 3.60 7.67 13.47
C GLY A 68 4.57 6.61 13.99
N PRO A 69 4.18 5.32 14.03
CA PRO A 69 5.04 4.28 14.53
C PRO A 69 6.24 4.11 13.60
N ARG A 70 7.37 3.70 14.19
CA ARG A 70 8.49 3.12 13.45
C ARG A 70 8.10 1.69 13.11
N GLY A 71 7.59 1.48 11.91
CA GLY A 71 7.40 0.14 11.32
C GLY A 71 6.34 -0.70 12.02
N LEU A 72 5.23 -0.96 11.34
CA LEU A 72 4.37 -2.08 11.70
C LEU A 72 4.92 -3.29 10.98
N THR A 73 5.63 -4.16 11.70
CA THR A 73 6.26 -5.28 11.00
C THR A 73 6.31 -6.59 11.80
N ASP A 74 5.43 -6.78 12.79
CA ASP A 74 5.15 -8.09 13.39
C ASP A 74 3.96 -7.95 14.33
N ALA A 75 2.84 -8.62 14.08
CA ALA A 75 1.69 -8.63 14.99
C ALA A 75 2.00 -9.11 16.43
N PHE A 76 3.15 -9.73 16.66
CA PHE A 76 3.58 -10.19 17.97
C PHE A 76 4.63 -9.33 18.66
N ALA A 77 5.12 -8.26 18.02
CA ALA A 77 6.08 -7.40 18.69
C ALA A 77 5.43 -6.73 19.92
N PRO A 78 6.16 -6.56 21.05
CA PRO A 78 5.62 -5.93 22.26
C PRO A 78 5.08 -4.50 22.05
N ASP A 79 5.55 -3.84 21.00
CA ASP A 79 5.15 -2.52 20.54
C ASP A 79 4.18 -2.56 19.34
N ALA A 80 3.84 -3.75 18.81
CA ALA A 80 2.91 -3.89 17.72
C ALA A 80 1.46 -3.66 18.18
N PRO A 81 0.78 -2.65 17.61
CA PRO A 81 -0.55 -2.25 18.05
C PRO A 81 -1.64 -3.09 17.38
N THR A 82 -1.57 -4.42 17.49
CA THR A 82 -2.34 -5.38 16.67
C THR A 82 -3.85 -5.29 16.70
N ARG A 83 -4.44 -4.64 17.70
CA ARG A 83 -5.90 -4.54 17.85
C ARG A 83 -6.42 -3.11 18.00
N ASN A 84 -5.51 -2.18 18.27
CA ASN A 84 -5.86 -0.85 18.74
C ASN A 84 -5.41 0.27 17.82
N MET A 85 -4.62 -0.04 16.79
CA MET A 85 -4.15 0.98 15.87
C MET A 85 -5.28 1.46 14.98
N ILE A 86 -5.68 2.71 15.18
CA ILE A 86 -6.61 3.40 14.30
C ILE A 86 -5.85 4.56 13.68
N ILE A 87 -5.74 4.52 12.35
CA ILE A 87 -5.23 5.66 11.58
C ILE A 87 -6.41 6.59 11.36
N SER A 88 -6.42 7.74 12.01
CA SER A 88 -7.55 8.69 11.92
C SER A 88 -7.09 10.06 11.45
N GLY A 89 -7.86 10.66 10.54
CA GLY A 89 -7.54 11.92 9.90
C GLY A 89 -8.55 12.28 8.81
N LYS A 90 -8.20 13.21 7.92
CA LYS A 90 -9.09 13.66 6.84
C LYS A 90 -9.16 12.66 5.69
N GLY A 91 -10.33 12.53 5.07
CA GLY A 91 -10.56 12.01 3.70
C GLY A 91 -9.81 10.75 3.29
N GLU A 92 -8.58 10.91 2.81
CA GLU A 92 -7.67 9.85 2.38
C GLU A 92 -6.36 9.96 3.18
N VAL A 93 -5.88 8.82 3.70
CA VAL A 93 -4.60 8.73 4.41
C VAL A 93 -3.57 8.04 3.53
N THR A 94 -2.39 8.65 3.42
CA THR A 94 -1.27 8.12 2.65
C THR A 94 -0.14 7.71 3.59
N VAL A 95 0.33 6.47 3.43
CA VAL A 95 1.51 5.94 4.12
C VAL A 95 2.50 5.35 3.13
N ARG A 96 3.79 5.41 3.46
CA ARG A 96 4.88 5.06 2.55
C ARG A 96 6.00 4.31 3.26
N TRP A 97 6.65 3.39 2.53
CA TRP A 97 7.88 2.70 2.91
C TRP A 97 8.97 2.96 1.87
N GLU A 98 10.17 3.27 2.34
CA GLU A 98 11.38 3.46 1.52
C GLU A 98 12.19 2.16 1.47
N LEU A 99 12.27 1.52 0.31
CA LEU A 99 13.00 0.24 0.11
C LEU A 99 14.49 0.45 -0.22
N GLY A 100 14.90 1.71 -0.40
CA GLY A 100 16.24 2.05 -0.86
C GLY A 100 16.52 1.63 -2.31
N ALA A 101 17.79 1.77 -2.70
CA ALA A 101 18.24 1.56 -4.06
C ALA A 101 17.81 0.19 -4.64
N VAL A 102 17.48 0.18 -5.92
CA VAL A 102 17.14 -1.05 -6.64
C VAL A 102 18.40 -1.91 -6.80
N PRO A 103 18.37 -3.20 -6.39
CA PRO A 103 19.49 -4.12 -6.59
C PRO A 103 19.87 -4.27 -8.07
N ALA A 104 21.10 -4.69 -8.35
CA ALA A 104 21.60 -4.83 -9.72
C ALA A 104 20.83 -5.90 -10.52
N GLU A 105 20.39 -6.95 -9.84
CA GLU A 105 19.50 -7.99 -10.37
C GLU A 105 18.08 -7.49 -10.68
N GLY A 106 17.74 -6.26 -10.28
CA GLY A 106 16.42 -5.66 -10.41
C GLY A 106 15.49 -5.99 -9.24
N ARG A 107 14.41 -5.22 -9.15
CA ARG A 107 13.32 -5.44 -8.18
C ARG A 107 12.01 -5.56 -8.94
N GLU A 108 11.26 -6.62 -8.67
CA GLU A 108 9.92 -6.89 -9.17
C GLU A 108 8.98 -7.12 -7.97
N LEU A 109 7.82 -6.47 -7.98
CA LEU A 109 6.76 -6.68 -6.99
C LEU A 109 5.98 -7.93 -7.39
N LYS A 110 5.95 -8.91 -6.49
CA LYS A 110 5.22 -10.16 -6.71
C LYS A 110 3.85 -10.12 -6.05
N LEU A 111 3.81 -9.64 -4.80
CA LEU A 111 2.62 -9.68 -3.99
C LEU A 111 2.63 -8.55 -2.96
N ILE A 112 1.46 -7.99 -2.67
CA ILE A 112 1.20 -7.17 -1.48
C ILE A 112 0.11 -7.87 -0.67
N ARG A 113 0.31 -8.00 0.64
CA ARG A 113 -0.70 -8.52 1.57
C ARG A 113 -0.96 -7.48 2.64
N ALA A 114 -2.20 -7.08 2.83
CA ALA A 114 -2.56 -6.14 3.89
C ALA A 114 -3.56 -6.80 4.83
N PHE A 115 -3.23 -6.81 6.12
CA PHE A 115 -4.05 -7.35 7.19
C PHE A 115 -4.77 -6.25 7.94
N TRP A 116 -6.05 -6.49 8.22
CA TRP A 116 -6.85 -5.62 9.07
C TRP A 116 -7.60 -6.45 10.10
N SER A 117 -7.94 -5.80 11.21
CA SER A 117 -8.79 -6.33 12.27
C SER A 117 -9.94 -5.37 12.49
N MET A 118 -11.01 -5.78 13.18
CA MET A 118 -12.01 -4.83 13.67
C MET A 118 -12.59 -5.28 15.02
N GLU A 119 -12.81 -4.31 15.92
CA GLU A 119 -13.60 -4.46 17.17
C GLU A 119 -15.12 -4.30 16.91
N ASP A 120 -15.52 -3.76 15.74
CA ASP A 120 -16.92 -3.53 15.38
C ASP A 120 -17.24 -4.13 13.99
N PRO A 121 -18.10 -5.16 13.90
CA PRO A 121 -18.49 -5.77 12.63
C PRO A 121 -19.21 -4.83 11.65
N ALA A 122 -19.84 -3.74 12.12
CA ALA A 122 -20.45 -2.75 11.24
C ALA A 122 -19.41 -1.92 10.44
N ARG A 123 -18.14 -2.02 10.80
CA ARG A 123 -17.02 -1.25 10.23
C ARG A 123 -16.05 -2.13 9.43
N ASN A 124 -16.37 -3.40 9.21
CA ASN A 124 -15.51 -4.39 8.53
C ASN A 124 -15.44 -4.19 7.01
N ARG A 125 -14.80 -3.09 6.60
CA ARG A 125 -14.55 -2.77 5.19
C ARG A 125 -13.14 -2.24 5.06
N VAL A 126 -12.50 -2.66 3.98
CA VAL A 126 -11.23 -2.11 3.53
C VAL A 126 -11.45 -1.30 2.25
N ASN A 127 -10.77 -0.17 2.13
CA ASN A 127 -10.73 0.64 0.92
C ASN A 127 -9.31 1.15 0.71
N VAL A 128 -8.50 0.35 0.01
CA VAL A 128 -7.09 0.65 -0.23
C VAL A 128 -6.68 0.61 -1.67
N LYS A 129 -5.68 1.43 -1.98
CA LYS A 129 -4.93 1.44 -3.23
C LYS A 129 -3.44 1.41 -2.93
N PHE A 130 -2.64 0.87 -3.84
CA PHE A 130 -1.19 0.87 -3.75
C PHE A 130 -0.55 1.56 -4.96
N ALA A 131 0.58 2.21 -4.71
CA ALA A 131 1.46 2.77 -5.72
C ALA A 131 2.91 2.42 -5.42
N VAL A 132 3.75 2.46 -6.44
CA VAL A 132 5.20 2.35 -6.32
C VAL A 132 5.88 3.59 -6.89
N ARG A 133 7.04 3.95 -6.36
CA ARG A 133 7.88 5.01 -6.92
C ARG A 133 8.89 4.41 -7.88
N ASP A 134 8.87 4.85 -9.13
CA ASP A 134 9.86 4.45 -10.12
C ASP A 134 11.24 5.00 -9.71
N ALA A 135 12.23 4.11 -9.62
CA ALA A 135 13.55 4.47 -9.10
C ALA A 135 14.38 5.32 -10.06
N ALA A 136 14.06 5.29 -11.37
CA ALA A 136 14.79 6.05 -12.38
C ALA A 136 14.29 7.49 -12.49
N THR A 137 12.98 7.69 -12.34
CA THR A 137 12.29 8.97 -12.54
C THR A 137 11.87 9.64 -11.24
N GLY A 138 11.70 8.88 -10.16
CA GLY A 138 11.13 9.36 -8.90
C GLY A 138 9.61 9.55 -8.94
N GLU A 139 8.95 9.20 -10.05
CA GLU A 139 7.50 9.36 -10.20
C GLU A 139 6.72 8.23 -9.52
N TRP A 140 5.57 8.58 -8.95
CA TRP A 140 4.65 7.61 -8.37
C TRP A 140 3.70 7.07 -9.43
N ARG A 141 3.57 5.75 -9.51
CA ARG A 141 2.61 5.07 -10.35
C ARG A 141 1.70 4.17 -9.52
N ASP A 142 0.41 4.25 -9.77
CA ASP A 142 -0.55 3.33 -9.19
C ASP A 142 -0.33 1.92 -9.74
N VAL A 143 -0.40 0.92 -8.87
CA VAL A 143 -0.28 -0.50 -9.26
C VAL A 143 -1.60 -1.26 -9.14
N CYS A 144 -2.60 -0.65 -8.52
CA CYS A 144 -3.97 -1.14 -8.52
C CYS A 144 -4.96 0.03 -8.44
N ALA A 145 -6.23 -0.24 -8.77
CA ALA A 145 -7.32 0.63 -8.37
C ALA A 145 -7.67 0.38 -6.89
N TYR A 146 -8.52 1.23 -6.32
CA TYR A 146 -9.08 1.00 -5.00
C TYR A 146 -9.78 -0.37 -4.93
N ILE A 147 -9.44 -1.18 -3.93
CA ILE A 147 -10.06 -2.48 -3.70
C ILE A 147 -11.39 -2.25 -2.97
N PRO A 148 -12.54 -2.54 -3.60
CA PRO A 148 -13.83 -2.22 -3.02
C PRO A 148 -14.25 -3.24 -1.95
N ALA A 149 -14.36 -2.78 -0.70
CA ALA A 149 -15.24 -3.23 0.38
C ALA A 149 -15.69 -4.71 0.35
N VAL A 150 -14.76 -5.63 0.57
CA VAL A 150 -15.07 -7.04 0.88
C VAL A 150 -15.30 -7.17 2.39
N GLY A 151 -16.35 -7.90 2.80
CA GLY A 151 -16.75 -8.09 4.22
C GLY A 151 -18.22 -7.76 4.58
N ASN A 152 -19.15 -7.79 3.62
CA ASN A 152 -20.57 -7.45 3.85
C ASN A 152 -21.42 -8.61 4.45
N ASP A 153 -20.80 -9.64 5.02
CA ASP A 153 -21.46 -10.60 5.90
C ASP A 153 -21.79 -9.88 7.21
N ARG A 154 -23.05 -9.41 7.30
CA ARG A 154 -23.58 -8.41 8.25
C ARG A 154 -23.28 -8.59 9.74
N TRP A 155 -22.64 -9.66 10.20
CA TRP A 155 -22.38 -9.92 11.61
C TRP A 155 -21.16 -10.83 11.75
N THR A 156 -19.95 -10.29 11.59
CA THR A 156 -18.73 -11.01 11.98
C THR A 156 -18.52 -10.89 13.49
N GLU A 157 -17.92 -11.90 14.09
CA GLU A 157 -17.57 -11.93 15.51
C GLU A 157 -16.56 -10.80 15.86
N ASP A 158 -16.51 -10.38 17.13
CA ASP A 158 -15.49 -9.45 17.61
C ASP A 158 -14.08 -10.04 17.40
N ASN A 159 -13.08 -9.20 17.09
CA ASN A 159 -11.67 -9.58 16.89
C ASN A 159 -11.41 -10.54 15.71
N THR A 160 -12.18 -10.48 14.63
CA THR A 160 -11.84 -11.21 13.40
C THR A 160 -10.77 -10.47 12.60
N TYR A 161 -9.70 -11.17 12.22
CA TYR A 161 -8.69 -10.67 11.31
C TYR A 161 -8.95 -11.18 9.89
N ARG A 162 -8.63 -10.36 8.90
CA ARG A 162 -8.71 -10.70 7.48
C ARG A 162 -7.52 -10.10 6.75
N SER A 163 -7.26 -10.60 5.55
CA SER A 163 -6.26 -10.06 4.66
C SER A 163 -6.77 -9.89 3.25
N VAL A 164 -6.15 -8.97 2.54
CA VAL A 164 -6.30 -8.77 1.11
C VAL A 164 -4.94 -8.97 0.50
N THR A 165 -4.89 -9.87 -0.47
CA THR A 165 -3.69 -10.25 -1.19
C THR A 165 -3.83 -9.78 -2.63
N LEU A 166 -2.90 -8.95 -3.07
CA LEU A 166 -2.76 -8.50 -4.44
C LEU A 166 -1.58 -9.23 -5.06
N THR A 167 -1.85 -10.08 -6.05
CA THR A 167 -0.82 -10.80 -6.80
C THR A 167 -0.62 -10.15 -8.15
N PHE A 168 0.62 -9.73 -8.43
CA PHE A 168 0.96 -8.99 -9.65
C PHE A 168 1.43 -9.95 -10.74
N PRO A 169 1.04 -9.74 -12.01
CA PRO A 169 1.57 -10.51 -13.12
C PRO A 169 3.10 -10.41 -13.17
N ALA A 170 3.74 -11.55 -13.46
CA ALA A 170 5.18 -11.59 -13.60
C ALA A 170 5.62 -10.58 -14.65
N GLY A 171 6.56 -9.73 -14.27
CA GLY A 171 7.15 -8.77 -15.17
C GLY A 171 6.57 -7.35 -15.11
N GLU A 172 5.44 -7.16 -14.44
CA GLU A 172 4.59 -5.97 -14.62
C GLU A 172 5.03 -4.77 -13.78
N VAL A 173 5.38 -5.02 -12.51
CA VAL A 173 5.76 -3.98 -11.56
C VAL A 173 7.24 -4.12 -11.21
N LYS A 174 8.10 -3.38 -11.91
CA LYS A 174 9.56 -3.41 -11.72
C LYS A 174 10.17 -2.05 -11.40
N GLY A 175 11.43 -2.09 -10.97
CA GLY A 175 12.33 -0.94 -10.97
C GLY A 175 11.92 0.16 -10.00
N PHE A 176 11.37 -0.20 -8.85
CA PHE A 176 10.85 0.74 -7.87
C PHE A 176 11.66 0.74 -6.57
N ASP A 177 11.69 1.87 -5.88
CA ASP A 177 12.46 2.08 -4.65
C ASP A 177 11.60 2.43 -3.43
N ALA A 178 10.29 2.60 -3.61
CA ALA A 178 9.35 2.83 -2.52
C ALA A 178 7.97 2.27 -2.85
N ILE A 179 7.20 1.94 -1.80
CA ILE A 179 5.80 1.52 -1.88
C ILE A 179 4.97 2.52 -1.07
N ARG A 180 3.79 2.86 -1.58
CA ARG A 180 2.82 3.72 -0.92
C ARG A 180 1.46 3.04 -0.89
N MET A 181 0.79 3.12 0.24
CA MET A 181 -0.60 2.73 0.42
C MET A 181 -1.45 3.98 0.61
N TYR A 182 -2.59 4.01 -0.06
CA TYR A 182 -3.64 4.99 0.16
C TYR A 182 -4.82 4.29 0.81
N GLU A 183 -5.28 4.82 1.93
CA GLU A 183 -6.48 4.41 2.62
C GLU A 183 -7.56 5.48 2.43
N GLY A 184 -8.73 5.10 1.91
CA GLY A 184 -9.94 5.85 2.21
C GLY A 184 -10.52 6.82 1.18
N ALA A 185 -10.07 6.94 -0.07
CA ALA A 185 -10.83 7.77 -1.02
C ALA A 185 -12.11 7.10 -1.52
N GLY A 186 -13.25 7.79 -1.38
CA GLY A 186 -14.45 7.54 -2.19
C GLY A 186 -15.72 7.11 -1.46
N VAL A 187 -15.68 6.81 -0.15
CA VAL A 187 -16.90 6.49 0.62
C VAL A 187 -16.95 7.32 1.88
N ALA A 188 -17.65 8.46 1.82
CA ALA A 188 -17.78 9.47 2.88
C ALA A 188 -18.37 8.97 4.22
N SER A 189 -18.64 7.67 4.35
CA SER A 189 -19.26 7.03 5.51
C SER A 189 -18.55 5.76 5.99
N ILE A 190 -17.38 5.42 5.46
CA ILE A 190 -16.58 4.31 5.98
C ILE A 190 -15.60 4.91 7.01
N TYR A 191 -15.76 4.51 8.27
CA TYR A 191 -14.80 4.81 9.33
C TYR A 191 -13.42 4.22 8.96
N PRO A 192 -12.30 4.83 9.40
CA PRO A 192 -10.96 4.32 9.08
C PRO A 192 -10.79 2.86 9.51
N SER A 193 -10.11 2.08 8.69
CA SER A 193 -9.81 0.67 8.93
C SER A 193 -8.76 0.55 10.05
N ARG A 194 -8.85 -0.50 10.87
CA ARG A 194 -7.76 -0.83 11.81
C ARG A 194 -6.76 -1.72 11.11
N TRP A 195 -5.68 -1.11 10.65
CA TRP A 195 -4.57 -1.84 10.07
C TRP A 195 -3.81 -2.60 11.13
N VAL A 196 -3.47 -3.83 10.78
CA VAL A 196 -2.65 -4.71 11.62
C VAL A 196 -1.26 -4.80 11.02
N GLU A 197 -1.16 -5.03 9.72
CA GLU A 197 0.11 -5.32 9.06
C GLU A 197 0.02 -5.16 7.54
N VAL A 198 1.13 -4.84 6.89
CA VAL A 198 1.27 -4.83 5.42
C VAL A 198 2.60 -5.50 5.07
N ASP A 199 2.54 -6.55 4.23
CA ASP A 199 3.69 -7.18 3.61
C ASP A 199 3.78 -6.80 2.13
N ALA A 200 5.01 -6.70 1.62
CA ALA A 200 5.31 -6.69 0.21
C ALA A 200 6.41 -7.71 -0.14
N PHE A 201 6.09 -8.67 -0.99
CA PHE A 201 7.04 -9.66 -1.46
C PHE A 201 7.63 -9.20 -2.79
N VAL A 202 8.95 -9.06 -2.81
CA VAL A 202 9.70 -8.65 -3.99
C VAL A 202 10.71 -9.72 -4.38
N GLY A 203 11.07 -9.76 -5.66
CA GLY A 203 12.08 -10.66 -6.17
C GLY A 203 12.77 -10.09 -7.40
N PRO A 204 13.75 -10.81 -7.98
CA PRO A 204 14.32 -10.43 -9.26
C PRO A 204 13.30 -10.59 -10.40
N PRO A 205 13.44 -9.83 -11.49
CA PRO A 205 12.62 -9.96 -12.69
C PRO A 205 12.59 -11.39 -13.26
N GLY A 206 11.40 -11.93 -13.56
CA GLY A 206 11.26 -13.16 -14.36
C GLY A 206 11.66 -14.48 -13.68
N LYS A 207 11.83 -14.50 -12.35
CA LYS A 207 11.83 -15.75 -11.56
C LYS A 207 10.44 -16.05 -11.04
#